data_AF-A0A261AHN0-F1
#
_entry.id   AF-A0A261AHN0-F1
#
_cell.length_a   1.000
_cell.length_b   1.000
_cell.length_c   1.000
_cell.angle_alpha   90.00
_cell.angle_beta   90.00
_cell.angle_gamma   90.00
#
_symmetry.space_group_name_H-M   'P 1'
#
loop_
_entity.id
_entity.type
_entity.pdbx_description
1 polymer ?
#
loop_
_entity_poly.entity_id
_entity_poly.type
_entity_poly.pdbx_seq_one_letter_code
_entity_poly.pdbx_strand_id
1 'polypeptide(L)'
;MLSARIPLSSLRISCSAAFSSAAEFHDPIKDQAEALVARKPSEAKKGRVQSWRAPVYTAPHQHVFEQSPDFSFKDGRTVHVTSRKQLDYKLDQIRLAKKIVALLKETKNVETIYKREQEARKSKEAEEIGRRPMAKGNKNI
;
A
#
# COMPACT_ATOMS: atom_id res chain seq x y z
N MET A 1 46.05 51.26 24.35
CA MET A 1 45.28 50.56 25.38
C MET A 1 44.42 49.49 24.70
N LEU A 2 44.76 48.22 24.96
CA LEU A 2 43.96 46.98 24.85
C LEU A 2 43.54 46.47 23.46
N SER A 3 44.45 45.66 22.89
CA SER A 3 44.18 44.61 21.90
C SER A 3 43.53 43.41 22.58
N ALA A 4 42.27 43.10 22.28
CA ALA A 4 41.60 41.89 22.77
C ALA A 4 41.96 40.68 21.90
N ARG A 5 42.87 39.83 22.38
CA ARG A 5 43.14 38.49 21.82
C ARG A 5 42.19 37.49 22.49
N ILE A 6 41.32 36.85 21.71
CA ILE A 6 40.48 35.73 22.16
C ILE A 6 41.34 34.46 22.05
N PRO A 7 41.55 33.67 23.13
CA PRO A 7 42.38 32.48 23.05
C PRO A 7 41.63 31.33 22.36
N LEU A 8 42.20 30.82 21.27
CA LEU A 8 41.88 29.50 20.72
C LEU A 8 42.43 28.43 21.68
N SER A 9 41.61 27.97 22.62
CA SER A 9 41.91 26.73 23.32
C SER A 9 40.63 26.08 23.83
N SER A 10 40.48 24.80 23.48
CA SER A 10 39.47 23.85 23.99
C SER A 10 38.12 23.78 23.26
N LEU A 11 38.16 23.32 22.01
CA LEU A 11 37.08 22.50 21.45
C LEU A 11 37.59 21.06 21.35
N ARG A 12 37.43 20.30 22.43
CA ARG A 12 37.53 18.84 22.38
C ARG A 12 36.31 18.34 21.59
N ILE A 13 36.51 18.03 20.31
CA ILE A 13 35.54 17.30 19.52
C ILE A 13 35.54 15.88 20.09
N SER A 14 34.55 15.56 20.94
CA SER A 14 34.29 14.17 21.28
C SER A 14 33.69 13.51 20.04
N CYS A 15 34.47 12.69 19.35
CA CYS A 15 33.94 11.76 18.36
C CYS A 15 33.18 10.66 19.10
N SER A 16 31.94 10.93 19.47
CA SER A 16 30.98 9.87 19.78
C SER A 16 30.62 9.19 18.46
N ALA A 17 31.17 8.00 18.24
CA ALA A 17 30.73 7.11 17.18
C ALA A 17 29.25 6.77 17.43
N ALA A 18 28.36 7.53 16.81
CA ALA A 18 26.95 7.17 16.74
C ALA A 18 26.88 5.94 15.83
N PHE A 19 26.75 4.76 16.43
CA PHE A 19 26.21 3.60 15.74
C PHE A 19 24.86 4.04 15.16
N SER A 20 24.82 4.20 13.84
CA SER A 20 23.58 4.33 13.10
C SER A 20 22.84 3.00 13.26
N SER A 21 21.99 2.89 14.28
CA SER A 21 20.93 1.88 14.27
C SER A 21 20.19 2.07 12.97
N ALA A 22 20.31 1.12 12.04
CA ALA A 22 19.56 1.11 10.80
C ALA A 22 18.11 1.46 11.15
N ALA A 23 17.56 2.52 10.56
CA ALA A 23 16.15 2.83 10.72
C ALA A 23 15.39 1.58 10.26
N GLU A 24 14.81 0.86 11.21
CA GLU A 24 14.02 -0.32 10.94
C GLU A 24 12.88 0.14 10.04
N PHE A 25 12.92 -0.32 8.79
CA PHE A 25 11.91 0.00 7.81
C PHE A 25 10.61 -0.68 8.25
N HIS A 26 9.74 0.09 8.89
CA HIS A 26 8.40 -0.32 9.25
C HIS A 26 7.59 -0.51 7.98
N ASP A 27 7.33 -1.76 7.61
CA ASP A 27 6.44 -2.13 6.52
C ASP A 27 4.99 -1.85 6.98
N PRO A 28 4.32 -0.79 6.48
CA PRO A 28 2.98 -0.45 6.95
C PRO A 28 1.96 -1.54 6.62
N ILE A 29 2.27 -2.39 5.64
CA ILE A 29 1.45 -3.55 5.25
C ILE A 29 1.55 -4.67 6.30
N LYS A 30 2.76 -4.93 6.84
CA LYS A 30 2.94 -5.90 7.93
C LYS A 30 2.32 -5.40 9.21
N ASP A 31 2.54 -4.15 9.58
CA ASP A 31 2.00 -3.58 10.81
C ASP A 31 0.46 -3.55 10.78
N GLN A 32 -0.15 -3.28 9.62
CA GLN A 32 -1.61 -3.39 9.44
C GLN A 32 -2.11 -4.84 9.48
N ALA A 33 -1.38 -5.79 8.90
CA ALA A 33 -1.72 -7.20 8.95
C ALA A 33 -1.62 -7.74 10.39
N GLU A 34 -0.58 -7.37 11.13
CA GLU A 34 -0.39 -7.72 12.53
C GLU A 34 -1.44 -7.04 13.43
N ALA A 35 -1.82 -5.79 13.17
CA ALA A 35 -2.92 -5.13 13.87
C ALA A 35 -4.29 -5.78 13.61
N LEU A 36 -4.52 -6.34 12.41
CA LEU A 36 -5.71 -7.12 12.09
C LEU A 36 -5.71 -8.49 12.79
N VAL A 37 -4.55 -9.14 12.90
CA VAL A 37 -4.36 -10.39 13.66
C VAL A 37 -4.46 -10.16 15.17
N ALA A 38 -4.01 -8.99 15.65
CA ALA A 38 -4.05 -8.57 17.05
C ALA A 38 -5.40 -7.98 17.50
N ARG A 39 -6.43 -8.00 16.64
CA ARG A 39 -7.82 -7.83 17.10
C ARG A 39 -8.11 -8.94 18.10
N LYS A 40 -8.01 -8.60 19.39
CA LYS A 40 -8.43 -9.41 20.52
C LYS A 40 -9.76 -10.09 20.16
N PRO A 41 -9.92 -11.41 20.39
CA PRO A 41 -11.23 -12.03 20.31
C PRO A 41 -12.08 -11.41 21.43
N SER A 42 -12.78 -10.32 21.13
CA SER A 42 -13.70 -9.69 22.06
C SER A 42 -14.86 -10.66 22.27
N GLU A 43 -14.78 -11.40 23.37
CA GLU A 43 -15.87 -11.96 24.17
C GLU A 43 -17.10 -12.44 23.38
N ALA A 44 -16.98 -13.61 22.74
CA ALA A 44 -18.14 -14.41 22.36
C ALA A 44 -18.13 -15.75 23.10
N LYS A 45 -18.39 -15.71 24.42
CA LYS A 45 -18.80 -16.92 25.16
C LYS A 45 -20.04 -16.64 26.00
N LYS A 46 -21.20 -17.03 25.45
CA LYS A 46 -22.31 -17.70 26.16
C LYS A 46 -23.37 -18.17 25.15
N GLY A 47 -23.47 -19.48 24.95
CA GLY A 47 -24.58 -20.13 24.22
C GLY A 47 -24.22 -20.77 22.87
N ARG A 48 -25.07 -21.73 22.45
CA ARG A 48 -25.00 -22.50 21.20
C ARG A 48 -24.70 -21.55 20.02
N VAL A 49 -23.52 -21.71 19.42
CA VAL A 49 -22.90 -20.84 18.41
C VAL A 49 -23.90 -20.37 17.35
N GLN A 50 -24.36 -19.12 17.48
CA GLN A 50 -25.18 -18.41 16.49
C GLN A 50 -24.29 -17.45 15.69
N SER A 51 -23.27 -17.98 15.02
CA SER A 51 -22.39 -17.20 14.14
C SER A 51 -23.16 -16.44 13.05
N TRP A 52 -24.38 -16.86 12.73
CA TRP A 52 -25.31 -16.19 11.82
C TRP A 52 -26.01 -14.95 12.39
N ARG A 53 -26.04 -14.74 13.72
CA ARG A 53 -26.69 -13.55 14.33
C ARG A 53 -25.85 -12.29 14.20
N ALA A 54 -24.54 -12.45 14.15
CA ALA A 54 -23.59 -11.36 13.98
C ALA A 54 -22.48 -11.82 13.04
N PRO A 55 -22.78 -11.99 11.74
CA PRO A 55 -21.76 -12.39 10.79
C PRO A 55 -20.68 -11.31 10.72
N VAL A 56 -19.41 -11.73 10.71
CA VAL A 56 -18.25 -10.84 10.58
C VAL A 56 -18.32 -10.01 9.29
N TYR A 57 -18.99 -10.54 8.27
CA TYR A 57 -19.26 -9.87 7.01
C TYR A 57 -20.71 -10.12 6.61
N THR A 58 -21.50 -9.06 6.50
CA THR A 58 -22.73 -9.08 5.70
C THR A 58 -22.38 -8.53 4.33
N ALA A 59 -22.72 -9.27 3.26
CA ALA A 59 -22.61 -8.73 1.92
C ALA A 59 -23.47 -7.45 1.85
N PRO A 60 -23.01 -6.39 1.17
CA PRO A 60 -23.83 -5.20 0.96
C PRO A 60 -25.11 -5.63 0.23
N HIS A 61 -26.22 -5.69 0.96
CA HIS A 61 -27.49 -6.16 0.42
C HIS A 61 -28.12 -5.02 -0.38
N GLN A 62 -28.15 -5.17 -1.70
CA GLN A 62 -28.94 -4.29 -2.54
C GLN A 62 -30.36 -4.83 -2.60
N HIS A 63 -31.31 -4.01 -2.16
CA HIS A 63 -32.70 -4.38 -2.14
C HIS A 63 -33.25 -4.44 -3.58
N VAL A 64 -33.94 -5.53 -3.94
CA VAL A 64 -34.39 -5.78 -5.33
C VAL A 64 -35.31 -4.67 -5.85
N PHE A 65 -36.16 -4.12 -4.98
CA PHE A 65 -37.04 -2.99 -5.32
C PHE A 65 -36.27 -1.68 -5.53
N GLU A 66 -35.04 -1.57 -5.06
CA GLU A 66 -34.19 -0.41 -5.36
C GLU A 66 -33.44 -0.56 -6.69
N GLN A 67 -33.38 -1.75 -7.29
CA GLN A 67 -32.64 -1.97 -8.55
C GLN A 67 -33.48 -1.72 -9.80
N SER A 68 -34.78 -2.04 -9.72
CA SER A 68 -35.68 -1.99 -10.88
C SER A 68 -36.43 -0.66 -10.98
N PRO A 69 -36.80 -0.22 -12.19
CA PRO A 69 -37.74 0.88 -12.37
C PRO A 69 -39.10 0.55 -11.73
N ASP A 70 -39.66 1.49 -10.97
CA ASP A 70 -40.94 1.30 -10.28
C ASP A 70 -42.15 1.27 -11.23
N PHE A 71 -42.03 1.91 -12.40
CA PHE A 71 -43.07 1.99 -13.40
C PHE A 71 -42.50 1.93 -14.83
N SER A 72 -43.35 1.50 -15.76
CA SER A 72 -43.05 1.45 -17.19
C SER A 72 -44.15 2.13 -18.00
N PHE A 73 -43.82 2.59 -19.20
CA PHE A 73 -44.81 3.12 -20.12
C PHE A 73 -45.63 1.97 -20.73
N LYS A 74 -46.95 2.15 -20.85
CA LYS A 74 -47.84 1.20 -21.55
C LYS A 74 -47.41 0.94 -23.00
N ASP A 75 -46.83 1.95 -23.63
CA ASP A 75 -46.31 1.90 -24.99
C ASP A 75 -45.04 1.04 -25.14
N GLY A 76 -44.47 0.53 -24.04
CA GLY A 76 -43.26 -0.29 -24.05
C GLY A 76 -41.95 0.51 -24.10
N ARG A 77 -42.00 1.84 -23.98
CA ARG A 77 -40.79 2.68 -23.88
C ARG A 77 -39.98 2.32 -22.64
N THR A 78 -38.67 2.16 -22.81
CA THR A 78 -37.77 1.76 -21.73
C THR A 78 -37.54 2.90 -20.74
N VAL A 79 -37.78 2.63 -19.46
CA VAL A 79 -37.43 3.53 -18.34
C VAL A 79 -36.21 2.95 -17.65
N HIS A 80 -35.11 3.70 -17.59
CA HIS A 80 -33.86 3.21 -17.02
C HIS A 80 -33.76 3.40 -15.50
N VAL A 81 -34.40 4.44 -14.97
CA VAL A 81 -34.39 4.85 -13.56
C VAL A 81 -35.68 5.60 -13.26
N THR A 82 -36.29 5.32 -12.10
CA THR A 82 -37.49 6.02 -11.63
C THR A 82 -37.23 6.91 -10.42
N SER A 83 -36.15 6.65 -9.67
CA SER A 83 -35.83 7.36 -8.42
C SER A 83 -34.50 8.08 -8.49
N ARG A 84 -34.41 9.26 -7.85
CA ARG A 84 -33.12 9.98 -7.70
C ARG A 84 -32.08 9.15 -6.94
N LYS A 85 -32.51 8.40 -5.92
CA LYS A 85 -31.61 7.53 -5.14
C LYS A 85 -30.91 6.49 -6.04
N GLN A 86 -31.66 5.90 -6.98
CA GLN A 86 -31.10 4.96 -7.96
C GLN A 86 -30.06 5.61 -8.85
N LEU A 87 -30.28 6.87 -9.25
CA LEU A 87 -29.33 7.63 -10.05
C LEU A 87 -28.03 7.87 -9.26
N ASP A 88 -28.14 8.29 -8.01
CA ASP A 88 -26.99 8.53 -7.12
C ASP A 88 -26.18 7.24 -6.91
N TYR A 89 -26.84 6.12 -6.61
CA TYR A 89 -26.17 4.81 -6.49
C TYR A 89 -25.43 4.39 -7.77
N LYS A 90 -26.06 4.56 -8.94
CA LYS A 90 -25.43 4.25 -10.23
C LYS A 90 -24.21 5.15 -10.49
N LEU A 91 -24.30 6.44 -10.17
CA LEU A 91 -23.18 7.36 -10.30
C LEU A 91 -22.02 6.98 -9.38
N ASP A 92 -22.31 6.59 -8.14
CA ASP A 92 -21.28 6.19 -7.17
C ASP A 92 -20.60 4.88 -7.57
N GLN A 93 -21.34 3.91 -8.11
CA GLN A 93 -20.76 2.70 -8.69
C GLN A 93 -19.79 3.04 -9.83
N ILE A 94 -20.16 3.96 -10.73
CA ILE A 94 -19.29 4.39 -11.83
C ILE A 94 -18.03 5.09 -11.30
N ARG A 95 -18.16 5.98 -10.30
CA ARG A 95 -17.02 6.66 -9.67
C ARG A 95 -16.08 5.66 -9.01
N LEU A 96 -16.62 4.70 -8.27
CA LEU A 96 -15.85 3.65 -7.61
C LEU A 96 -15.10 2.79 -8.64
N ALA A 97 -15.78 2.34 -9.70
CA ALA A 97 -15.17 1.56 -10.76
C ALA A 97 -14.01 2.31 -11.44
N LYS A 98 -14.20 3.60 -11.76
CA LYS A 98 -13.13 4.45 -12.31
C LYS A 98 -11.93 4.55 -11.37
N LYS A 99 -12.18 4.72 -10.08
CA LYS A 99 -11.11 4.79 -9.06
C LYS A 99 -10.35 3.47 -8.96
N ILE A 100 -11.04 2.33 -8.96
CA ILE A 100 -10.40 1.00 -8.95
C ILE A 100 -9.50 0.84 -10.18
N VAL A 101 -9.99 1.16 -11.37
CA VAL A 101 -9.21 1.04 -12.60
C VAL A 101 -7.98 1.97 -12.60
N ALA A 102 -8.11 3.19 -12.08
CA ALA A 102 -7.00 4.11 -11.93
C ALA A 102 -5.92 3.55 -10.99
N LEU A 103 -6.31 3.06 -9.81
CA LEU A 103 -5.38 2.46 -8.83
C LEU A 103 -4.67 1.22 -9.39
N LEU A 104 -5.41 0.34 -10.07
CA LEU A 104 -4.81 -0.85 -10.71
C LEU A 104 -3.78 -0.46 -11.78
N LYS A 105 -4.04 0.62 -12.53
CA LYS A 105 -3.09 1.16 -13.51
C LYS A 105 -1.85 1.73 -12.84
N GLU A 106 -2.01 2.47 -11.75
CA GLU A 106 -0.90 3.02 -10.96
C GLU A 106 -0.01 1.91 -10.41
N THR A 107 -0.59 0.89 -9.77
CA THR A 107 0.16 -0.28 -9.27
C THR A 107 0.93 -0.97 -10.38
N LYS A 108 0.28 -1.22 -11.53
CA LYS A 108 0.94 -1.84 -12.68
C LYS A 108 2.13 -1.00 -13.19
N ASN A 109 1.98 0.33 -13.21
CA ASN A 109 3.08 1.22 -13.61
C ASN A 109 4.27 1.11 -12.64
N VAL A 110 4.01 1.14 -11.33
CA VAL A 110 5.05 0.98 -10.30
C VAL A 110 5.77 -0.35 -10.45
N GLU A 111 5.03 -1.45 -10.64
CA GLU A 111 5.62 -2.77 -10.88
C GLU A 111 6.51 -2.80 -12.12
N THR A 112 6.09 -2.15 -13.21
CA THR A 112 6.89 -2.11 -14.44
C THR A 112 8.18 -1.31 -14.27
N ILE A 113 8.14 -0.20 -13.55
CA ILE A 113 9.31 0.63 -13.26
C ILE A 113 10.28 -0.15 -12.37
N TYR A 114 9.76 -0.79 -11.32
CA TYR A 114 10.56 -1.60 -10.41
C TYR A 114 11.27 -2.75 -11.14
N LYS A 115 10.57 -3.48 -12.01
CA LYS A 115 11.18 -4.55 -12.81
C LYS A 115 12.30 -4.04 -13.71
N ARG A 116 12.08 -2.92 -14.42
CA ARG A 116 13.11 -2.28 -15.25
C ARG A 116 14.32 -1.84 -14.44
N GLU A 117 14.11 -1.29 -13.25
CA GLU A 117 15.20 -0.86 -12.39
C GLU A 117 16.01 -2.06 -11.87
N GLN A 118 15.34 -3.15 -11.49
CA GLN A 118 16.00 -4.40 -11.10
C GLN A 118 16.84 -4.99 -12.23
N GLU A 119 16.32 -5.01 -13.46
CA GLU A 119 17.07 -5.45 -14.64
C GLU A 119 18.28 -4.55 -14.91
N ALA A 120 18.12 -3.23 -14.84
CA ALA A 120 19.22 -2.28 -15.02
C ALA A 120 20.30 -2.39 -13.93
N ARG A 121 19.93 -2.70 -12.68
CA ARG A 121 20.90 -2.96 -11.59
C ARG A 121 21.69 -4.23 -11.86
N LYS A 122 21.01 -5.32 -12.25
CA LYS A 122 21.66 -6.59 -12.60
C LYS A 122 22.60 -6.45 -13.80
N SER A 123 22.19 -5.71 -14.84
CA SER A 123 23.05 -5.50 -16.01
C SER A 123 24.30 -4.69 -15.65
N LYS A 124 24.16 -3.61 -14.85
CA LYS A 124 25.30 -2.82 -14.36
C LYS A 124 26.24 -3.66 -13.50
N GLU A 125 25.72 -4.48 -12.60
CA GLU A 125 26.52 -5.37 -11.77
C GLU A 125 27.29 -6.39 -12.62
N ALA A 126 26.64 -6.99 -13.63
CA ALA A 126 27.29 -7.91 -14.57
C ALA A 126 28.39 -7.22 -15.40
N GLU A 127 28.13 -5.99 -15.87
CA GLU A 127 29.13 -5.18 -16.57
C GLU A 127 30.32 -4.84 -15.66
N GLU A 128 30.07 -4.45 -14.41
CA GLU A 128 31.12 -4.20 -13.43
C GLU A 128 31.96 -5.45 -13.17
N ILE A 129 31.32 -6.60 -12.95
CA ILE A 129 32.03 -7.88 -12.77
C ILE A 129 32.88 -8.21 -13.99
N GLY A 130 32.37 -7.99 -15.21
CA GLY A 130 33.11 -8.22 -16.45
C GLY A 130 34.28 -7.25 -16.67
N ARG A 131 34.18 -6.01 -16.18
CA ARG A 131 35.26 -5.01 -16.22
C ARG A 131 36.33 -5.23 -15.15
N ARG A 132 35.99 -5.91 -14.05
CA ARG A 132 36.94 -6.16 -12.97
C ARG A 132 38.06 -7.07 -13.49
N PRO A 133 39.34 -6.73 -13.25
CA PRO A 133 40.44 -7.61 -13.62
C PRO A 133 40.30 -8.95 -12.90
N MET A 134 40.51 -10.04 -13.63
CA MET A 134 40.47 -11.39 -13.05
C MET A 134 41.61 -11.56 -12.05
N ALA A 135 41.27 -11.89 -10.80
CA ALA A 135 42.26 -12.21 -9.79
C ALA A 135 43.06 -13.46 -10.22
N LYS A 136 44.37 -13.28 -10.46
CA LYS A 136 45.30 -14.39 -10.68
C LYS A 136 45.67 -15.03 -9.33
N GLY A 137 44.72 -15.72 -8.70
CA GLY A 137 44.93 -16.40 -7.41
C GLY A 137 45.01 -17.92 -7.55
N ASN A 138 46.03 -18.52 -6.93
CA ASN A 138 46.33 -19.94 -6.67
C ASN A 138 45.79 -21.01 -7.64
N LYS A 139 45.80 -20.75 -8.95
CA LYS A 139 45.81 -21.84 -9.94
C LYS A 139 47.26 -22.32 -10.07
N ASN A 140 47.58 -23.33 -9.25
CA ASN A 140 48.70 -24.28 -9.31
C ASN A 140 49.89 -23.91 -10.21
N ILE A 141 51.05 -23.68 -9.58
CA ILE A 141 52.34 -24.18 -10.09
C ILE A 141 52.45 -25.63 -9.66
#